data_AF-A0A957AGN9-F1
#
_entry.id   AF-A0A957AGN9-F1
#
_cell.length_a   1.000
_cell.length_b   1.000
_cell.length_c   1.000
_cell.angle_alpha   90.00
_cell.angle_beta   90.00
_cell.angle_gamma   90.00
#
_symmetry.space_group_name_H-M   'P 1'
#
loop_
_entity.id
_entity.type
_entity.pdbx_description
1 polymer ?
#
loop_
_entity_poly.entity_id
_entity_poly.type
_entity_poly.pdbx_seq_one_letter_code
_entity_poly.pdbx_strand_id
1 'polypeptide(L)'
;EATPTSSRPSHRRLIGRGQLLLLAAAVLGAFVALMPRAADHASACAFDPLRPYAYEADQTRTAYRLAFDAVSSNALFANDPFFSLPPIERGTRSNRANAEAFIPADLLKAVSWVESDMTMAQRAVPFDSIGEALVSFDCGHGLTQVTTGMTVPLGANNLPSDRQVLIATHYAYNVARGAQIMAEKWNTAPEQRPVVGTDTNSDPALIENWYYAVWGYNGFTGPGS
;
A
#
# COMPACT_ATOMS: atom_id res chain seq x y z
N GLU A 1 -74.40 -5.86 58.24
CA GLU A 1 -74.59 -5.38 56.85
C GLU A 1 -73.46 -4.40 56.57
N ALA A 2 -72.52 -4.56 55.64
CA ALA A 2 -72.23 -5.59 54.66
C ALA A 2 -70.69 -5.70 54.49
N THR A 3 -70.29 -6.85 53.97
CA THR A 3 -68.98 -7.51 53.84
C THR A 3 -67.98 -6.76 52.92
N PRO A 4 -66.64 -6.88 53.14
CA PRO A 4 -65.65 -6.33 52.21
C PRO A 4 -65.44 -7.28 51.02
N THR A 5 -65.43 -6.76 49.80
CA THR A 5 -65.06 -7.52 48.59
C THR A 5 -63.64 -7.19 48.16
N SER A 6 -62.80 -8.23 48.22
CA SER A 6 -61.42 -8.29 47.74
C SER A 6 -61.40 -8.28 46.20
N SER A 7 -60.65 -7.36 45.60
CA SER A 7 -60.26 -7.44 44.19
C SER A 7 -58.86 -8.06 44.08
N ARG A 8 -58.76 -9.20 43.37
CA ARG A 8 -57.47 -9.81 42.98
C ARG A 8 -56.92 -9.10 41.73
N PRO A 9 -55.60 -8.92 41.60
CA PRO A 9 -55.01 -8.28 40.44
C PRO A 9 -54.95 -9.27 39.25
N SER A 10 -55.42 -8.83 38.08
CA SER A 10 -55.19 -9.53 36.81
C SER A 10 -53.81 -9.15 36.27
N HIS A 11 -52.80 -10.00 36.48
CA HIS A 11 -51.51 -9.85 35.82
C HIS A 11 -51.60 -10.30 34.35
N ARG A 12 -51.99 -9.40 33.45
CA ARG A 12 -51.58 -9.51 32.05
C ARG A 12 -50.08 -9.24 31.99
N ARG A 13 -49.28 -10.28 31.74
CA ARG A 13 -47.86 -10.11 31.40
C ARG A 13 -47.78 -9.38 30.06
N LEU A 14 -47.68 -8.05 30.10
CA LEU A 14 -47.12 -7.30 28.99
C LEU A 14 -45.66 -7.76 28.88
N ILE A 15 -45.35 -8.54 27.84
CA ILE A 15 -43.97 -8.68 27.37
C ILE A 15 -43.57 -7.26 26.97
N GLY A 16 -42.84 -6.58 27.85
CA GLY A 16 -42.42 -5.21 27.62
C GLY A 16 -41.61 -5.15 26.34
N ARG A 17 -41.77 -4.08 25.56
CA ARG A 17 -41.00 -3.82 24.33
C ARG A 17 -39.48 -4.06 24.49
N GLY A 18 -38.94 -3.93 25.72
CA GLY A 18 -37.57 -4.27 26.06
C GLY A 18 -37.19 -5.75 25.89
N GLN A 19 -38.10 -6.71 26.14
CA GLN A 19 -37.83 -8.14 25.96
C GLN A 19 -37.80 -8.55 24.48
N LEU A 20 -38.62 -7.92 23.63
CA LEU A 20 -38.55 -8.13 22.17
C LEU A 20 -37.27 -7.55 21.56
N LEU A 21 -36.82 -6.38 22.04
CA LEU A 21 -35.56 -5.76 21.62
C LEU A 21 -34.33 -6.57 22.02
N LEU A 22 -34.34 -7.17 23.22
CA LEU A 22 -33.26 -8.04 23.68
C LEU A 22 -33.17 -9.35 22.88
N LEU A 23 -34.31 -9.95 22.51
CA LEU A 23 -34.34 -11.13 21.63
C LEU A 23 -33.88 -10.80 20.21
N ALA A 24 -34.29 -9.66 19.64
CA ALA A 24 -33.84 -9.22 18.32
C ALA A 24 -32.33 -8.95 18.30
N ALA A 25 -31.78 -8.30 19.34
CA ALA A 25 -30.35 -8.07 19.48
C ALA A 25 -29.54 -9.37 19.67
N ALA A 26 -30.08 -10.35 20.41
CA ALA A 26 -29.44 -11.65 20.58
C ALA A 26 -29.40 -12.47 19.29
N VAL A 27 -30.48 -12.44 18.48
CA VAL A 27 -30.53 -13.11 17.18
C VAL A 27 -29.59 -12.43 16.19
N LEU A 28 -29.54 -11.09 16.15
CA LEU A 28 -28.62 -10.35 15.27
C LEU A 28 -27.15 -10.58 15.66
N GLY A 29 -26.84 -10.59 16.96
CA GLY A 29 -25.50 -10.90 17.48
C GLY A 29 -25.06 -12.33 17.18
N ALA A 30 -25.97 -13.31 17.24
CA ALA A 30 -25.69 -14.69 16.86
C ALA A 30 -25.42 -14.82 15.34
N PHE A 31 -26.16 -14.10 14.49
CA PHE A 31 -25.91 -14.08 13.05
C PHE A 31 -24.56 -13.46 12.69
N VAL A 32 -24.14 -12.38 13.37
CA VAL A 32 -22.81 -11.76 13.15
C VAL A 32 -21.68 -12.67 13.66
N ALA A 33 -21.90 -13.43 14.74
CA ALA A 33 -20.90 -14.38 15.26
C ALA A 33 -20.77 -15.66 14.40
N LEU A 34 -21.81 -16.00 13.64
CA LEU A 34 -21.85 -17.15 12.71
C LEU A 34 -21.44 -16.80 11.28
N MET A 35 -21.26 -15.51 10.96
CA MET A 35 -20.61 -15.12 9.70
C MET A 35 -19.17 -15.62 9.75
N PRO A 36 -18.70 -16.40 8.76
CA PRO A 36 -17.30 -16.73 8.67
C PRO A 36 -16.53 -15.41 8.60
N ARG A 37 -15.77 -15.10 9.65
CA ARG A 37 -14.69 -14.13 9.52
C ARG A 37 -13.82 -14.70 8.40
N ALA A 38 -13.67 -13.95 7.31
CA ALA A 38 -12.61 -14.26 6.36
C ALA A 38 -11.33 -14.37 7.21
N ALA A 39 -10.77 -15.57 7.28
CA ALA A 39 -9.44 -15.70 7.81
C ALA A 39 -8.58 -14.82 6.91
N ASP A 40 -7.84 -13.88 7.47
CA ASP A 40 -6.73 -13.26 6.75
C ASP A 40 -5.80 -14.41 6.39
N HIS A 41 -5.97 -14.95 5.19
CA HIS A 41 -5.01 -15.88 4.64
C HIS A 41 -3.72 -15.10 4.54
N ALA A 42 -2.72 -15.45 5.34
CA ALA A 42 -1.36 -14.99 5.11
C ALA A 42 -1.01 -15.36 3.67
N SER A 43 -1.08 -14.38 2.77
CA SER A 43 -0.80 -14.57 1.36
C SER A 43 0.69 -14.80 1.21
N ALA A 44 1.08 -15.94 0.65
CA ALA A 44 2.46 -16.19 0.30
C ALA A 44 2.99 -15.11 -0.67
N CYS A 45 4.30 -14.87 -0.65
CA CYS A 45 4.93 -13.95 -1.59
C CYS A 45 4.84 -14.51 -3.01
N ALA A 46 4.82 -13.62 -4.02
CA ALA A 46 4.58 -13.99 -5.42
C ALA A 46 5.53 -15.08 -5.97
N PHE A 47 6.71 -15.25 -5.37
CA PHE A 47 7.71 -16.22 -5.81
C PHE A 47 7.92 -17.39 -4.86
N ASP A 48 7.33 -17.40 -3.66
CA ASP A 48 7.59 -18.42 -2.63
C ASP A 48 7.30 -19.86 -3.16
N PRO A 49 8.21 -20.85 -3.01
CA PRO A 49 9.52 -20.83 -2.34
C PRO A 49 10.71 -20.48 -3.23
N LEU A 50 10.46 -20.09 -4.47
CA LEU A 50 11.48 -19.69 -5.43
C LEU A 50 11.91 -18.23 -5.21
N ARG A 51 13.07 -17.91 -5.77
CA ARG A 51 13.54 -16.53 -5.91
C ARG A 51 13.96 -16.32 -7.35
N PRO A 52 13.40 -15.32 -8.04
CA PRO A 52 13.84 -15.03 -9.39
C PRO A 52 15.24 -14.42 -9.34
N TYR A 53 15.92 -14.37 -10.48
CA TYR A 53 17.25 -13.75 -10.56
C TYR A 53 17.13 -12.30 -11.04
N ALA A 54 17.95 -11.43 -10.47
CA ALA A 54 18.07 -10.03 -10.84
C ALA A 54 19.53 -9.66 -11.05
N TYR A 55 19.76 -8.68 -11.93
CA TYR A 55 21.08 -8.04 -12.07
C TYR A 55 21.33 -7.12 -10.88
N GLU A 56 22.53 -7.21 -10.31
CA GLU A 56 23.06 -6.30 -9.32
C GLU A 56 24.05 -5.32 -9.96
N ALA A 57 23.76 -4.02 -9.84
CA ALA A 57 24.58 -2.95 -10.42
C ALA A 57 26.01 -2.93 -9.90
N ASP A 58 26.82 -2.08 -10.51
CA ASP A 58 28.17 -1.73 -10.08
C ASP A 58 28.19 -1.12 -8.65
N GLN A 59 29.38 -1.04 -8.05
CA GLN A 59 29.57 -0.50 -6.69
C GLN A 59 29.03 0.92 -6.51
N THR A 60 29.06 1.75 -7.56
CA THR A 60 28.59 3.14 -7.47
C THR A 60 27.09 3.27 -7.68
N ARG A 61 26.41 2.17 -8.04
CA ARG A 61 24.97 2.11 -8.35
C ARG A 61 24.59 3.01 -9.52
N THR A 62 25.48 3.18 -10.50
CA THR A 62 25.31 4.15 -11.59
C THR A 62 24.01 3.90 -12.36
N ALA A 63 23.75 2.67 -12.79
CA ALA A 63 22.53 2.34 -13.52
C ALA A 63 21.25 2.59 -12.71
N TYR A 64 21.29 2.34 -11.39
CA TYR A 64 20.15 2.58 -10.51
C TYR A 64 19.88 4.06 -10.31
N ARG A 65 20.93 4.87 -10.08
CA ARG A 65 20.79 6.33 -9.93
C ARG A 65 20.21 6.97 -11.18
N LEU A 66 20.66 6.55 -12.36
CA LEU A 66 20.10 7.00 -13.64
C LEU A 66 18.63 6.61 -13.81
N ALA A 67 18.22 5.42 -13.36
CA ALA A 67 16.82 5.03 -13.36
C ALA A 67 15.96 5.90 -12.43
N PHE A 68 16.47 6.25 -11.24
CA PHE A 68 15.79 7.18 -10.34
C PHE A 68 15.67 8.59 -10.93
N ASP A 69 16.73 9.08 -11.59
CA ASP A 69 16.70 10.38 -12.28
C ASP A 69 15.68 10.36 -13.43
N ALA A 70 15.62 9.28 -14.21
CA ALA A 70 14.66 9.15 -15.30
C ALA A 70 13.21 9.02 -14.80
N VAL A 71 12.94 8.23 -13.75
CA VAL A 71 11.57 8.07 -13.24
C VAL A 71 11.05 9.35 -12.58
N SER A 72 11.94 10.21 -12.05
CA SER A 72 11.58 11.46 -11.36
C SER A 72 10.67 12.39 -12.18
N SER A 73 10.72 12.28 -13.50
CA SER A 73 9.97 13.07 -14.48
C SER A 73 9.25 12.19 -15.53
N ASN A 74 8.89 10.96 -15.15
CA ASN A 74 8.17 10.00 -16.00
C ASN A 74 8.91 9.59 -17.29
N ALA A 75 10.25 9.59 -17.32
CA ALA A 75 11.02 9.38 -18.56
C ALA A 75 11.29 7.90 -18.91
N LEU A 76 10.97 6.93 -18.04
CA LEU A 76 11.23 5.50 -18.30
C LEU A 76 10.11 4.81 -19.09
N PHE A 77 8.88 4.85 -18.56
CA PHE A 77 7.76 4.04 -19.07
C PHE A 77 6.49 4.87 -19.24
N ALA A 78 6.60 6.07 -19.83
CA ALA A 78 5.50 7.05 -19.92
C ALA A 78 4.19 6.50 -20.52
N ASN A 79 4.25 5.44 -21.33
CA ASN A 79 3.11 4.84 -22.02
C ASN A 79 2.55 3.57 -21.35
N ASP A 80 3.13 3.13 -20.23
CA ASP A 80 2.63 1.99 -19.45
C ASP A 80 1.97 2.50 -18.16
N PRO A 81 0.63 2.55 -18.05
CA PRO A 81 -0.04 3.12 -16.88
C PRO A 81 0.33 2.47 -15.54
N PHE A 82 0.83 1.23 -15.55
CA PHE A 82 1.23 0.54 -14.32
C PHE A 82 2.63 0.96 -13.83
N PHE A 83 3.50 1.39 -14.74
CA PHE A 83 4.89 1.78 -14.46
C PHE A 83 5.19 3.26 -14.74
N SER A 84 4.30 3.98 -15.41
CA SER A 84 4.41 5.42 -15.61
C SER A 84 4.22 6.15 -14.29
N LEU A 85 4.97 7.24 -14.09
CA LEU A 85 4.72 8.16 -12.99
C LEU A 85 3.45 8.97 -13.30
N PRO A 86 2.38 8.87 -12.49
CA PRO A 86 1.15 9.60 -12.73
C PRO A 86 1.32 11.10 -12.44
N PRO A 87 0.37 11.95 -12.87
CA PRO A 87 0.29 13.33 -12.44
C PRO A 87 0.39 13.47 -10.92
N ILE A 88 1.07 14.53 -10.46
CA ILE A 88 1.21 14.84 -9.04
C ILE A 88 0.26 15.98 -8.70
N GLU A 89 -0.65 15.73 -7.77
CA GLU A 89 -1.61 16.73 -7.34
C GLU A 89 -0.96 17.84 -6.52
N ARG A 90 -1.26 19.08 -6.85
CA ARG A 90 -0.72 20.27 -6.15
C ARG A 90 -1.87 21.14 -5.69
N GLY A 91 -1.58 22.10 -4.82
CA GLY A 91 -2.58 23.03 -4.31
C GLY A 91 -3.01 22.77 -2.89
N THR A 92 -3.85 23.67 -2.37
CA THR A 92 -4.49 23.53 -1.06
C THR A 92 -5.67 22.56 -1.13
N ARG A 93 -6.23 22.20 0.03
CA ARG A 93 -7.44 21.34 0.10
C ARG A 93 -8.60 21.83 -0.77
N SER A 94 -8.80 23.15 -0.89
CA SER A 94 -9.92 23.71 -1.67
C SER A 94 -9.61 23.95 -3.14
N ASN A 95 -8.35 23.80 -3.56
CA ASN A 95 -7.90 24.07 -4.92
C ASN A 95 -6.84 23.04 -5.35
N ARG A 96 -7.13 21.76 -5.14
CA ARG A 96 -6.22 20.68 -5.49
C ARG A 96 -6.44 20.27 -6.95
N ALA A 97 -5.35 20.14 -7.70
CA ALA A 97 -5.41 19.83 -9.12
C ALA A 97 -4.22 18.98 -9.59
N ASN A 98 -4.47 18.15 -10.59
CA ASN A 98 -3.42 17.40 -11.28
C ASN A 98 -2.44 18.35 -11.98
N ALA A 99 -1.15 18.08 -11.82
CA ALA A 99 -0.07 18.77 -12.51
C ALA A 99 0.95 17.77 -13.07
N GLU A 100 1.96 18.28 -13.76
CA GLU A 100 3.04 17.45 -14.34
C GLU A 100 3.65 16.51 -13.29
N ALA A 101 3.89 15.27 -13.73
CA ALA A 101 4.47 14.20 -12.95
C ALA A 101 5.90 14.59 -12.51
N PHE A 102 6.11 14.71 -11.20
CA PHE A 102 7.43 15.04 -10.66
C PHE A 102 7.59 14.54 -9.22
N ILE A 103 8.65 13.77 -8.96
CA ILE A 103 9.12 13.44 -7.60
C ILE A 103 10.60 13.79 -7.52
N PRO A 104 11.10 14.46 -6.47
CA PRO A 104 12.53 14.69 -6.30
C PRO A 104 13.31 13.37 -6.40
N ALA A 105 14.22 13.26 -7.36
CA ALA A 105 14.98 12.02 -7.57
C ALA A 105 15.76 11.61 -6.31
N ASP A 106 16.26 12.58 -5.56
CA ASP A 106 17.01 12.32 -4.33
C ASP A 106 16.12 11.76 -3.20
N LEU A 107 14.84 12.11 -3.18
CA LEU A 107 13.88 11.47 -2.27
C LEU A 107 13.74 9.99 -2.60
N LEU A 108 13.56 9.64 -3.88
CA LEU A 108 13.42 8.24 -4.31
C LEU A 108 14.69 7.42 -4.03
N LYS A 109 15.87 8.01 -4.28
CA LYS A 109 17.17 7.39 -3.95
C LYS A 109 17.30 7.17 -2.44
N ALA A 110 16.91 8.15 -1.63
CA ALA A 110 16.96 8.05 -0.17
C ALA A 110 16.02 6.96 0.36
N VAL A 111 14.80 6.88 -0.16
CA VAL A 111 13.87 5.78 0.15
C VAL A 111 14.50 4.45 -0.24
N SER A 112 15.02 4.31 -1.46
CA SER A 112 15.67 3.06 -1.89
C SER A 112 16.87 2.66 -1.03
N TRP A 113 17.65 3.63 -0.57
CA TRP A 113 18.74 3.38 0.38
C TRP A 113 18.23 2.82 1.70
N VAL A 114 17.18 3.41 2.27
CA VAL A 114 16.57 2.94 3.53
C VAL A 114 15.93 1.56 3.36
N GLU A 115 15.24 1.33 2.25
CA GLU A 115 14.50 0.10 1.99
C GLU A 115 15.43 -1.09 1.70
N SER A 116 16.53 -0.88 0.97
CA SER A 116 17.32 -2.00 0.43
C SER A 116 18.84 -1.79 0.41
N ASP A 117 19.38 -0.70 0.95
CA ASP A 117 20.78 -0.30 0.71
C ASP A 117 21.07 -0.09 -0.80
N MET A 118 20.04 0.33 -1.55
CA MET A 118 20.04 0.43 -3.02
C MET A 118 20.49 -0.87 -3.71
N THR A 119 20.03 -2.03 -3.24
CA THR A 119 20.31 -3.34 -3.84
C THR A 119 19.08 -3.88 -4.57
N MET A 120 19.30 -4.53 -5.72
CA MET A 120 18.23 -5.24 -6.44
C MET A 120 18.30 -6.75 -6.18
N ALA A 121 19.52 -7.27 -6.04
CA ALA A 121 19.78 -8.67 -5.71
C ALA A 121 20.17 -8.84 -4.23
N GLN A 122 20.19 -10.07 -3.75
CA GLN A 122 20.65 -10.42 -2.41
C GLN A 122 22.07 -9.90 -2.17
N ARG A 123 22.40 -9.49 -0.94
CA ARG A 123 23.73 -8.94 -0.58
C ARG A 123 24.92 -9.86 -0.89
N ALA A 124 24.68 -11.17 -1.03
CA ALA A 124 25.71 -12.14 -1.39
C ALA A 124 26.07 -12.11 -2.89
N VAL A 125 25.22 -11.51 -3.73
CA VAL A 125 25.44 -11.38 -5.17
C VAL A 125 26.51 -10.30 -5.40
N PRO A 126 27.62 -10.62 -6.10
CA PRO A 126 28.63 -9.63 -6.44
C PRO A 126 28.06 -8.49 -7.28
N PHE A 127 28.65 -7.31 -7.14
CA PHE A 127 28.38 -6.20 -8.07
C PHE A 127 28.66 -6.61 -9.52
N ASP A 128 27.94 -6.01 -10.46
CA ASP A 128 28.01 -6.32 -11.90
C ASP A 128 27.77 -7.80 -12.24
N SER A 129 26.84 -8.44 -11.52
CA SER A 129 26.50 -9.84 -11.74
C SER A 129 25.00 -10.10 -11.61
N ILE A 130 24.58 -11.33 -11.91
CA ILE A 130 23.20 -11.78 -11.78
C ILE A 130 23.15 -12.85 -10.70
N GLY A 131 22.17 -12.75 -9.81
CA GLY A 131 21.92 -13.75 -8.78
C GLY A 131 20.51 -13.61 -8.21
N GLU A 132 20.24 -14.26 -7.07
CA GLU A 132 18.92 -14.21 -6.44
C GLU A 132 18.49 -12.77 -6.16
N ALA A 133 17.26 -12.42 -6.54
CA ALA A 133 16.66 -11.12 -6.26
C ALA A 133 16.52 -10.89 -4.75
N LEU A 134 16.61 -9.62 -4.34
CA LEU A 134 16.31 -9.24 -2.96
C LEU A 134 14.80 -9.36 -2.74
N VAL A 135 14.42 -10.28 -1.86
CA VAL A 135 13.04 -10.49 -1.41
C VAL A 135 13.04 -10.54 0.12
N SER A 136 12.32 -9.63 0.77
CA SER A 136 12.15 -9.59 2.22
C SER A 136 11.06 -10.54 2.70
N PHE A 137 10.97 -10.72 4.03
CA PHE A 137 10.00 -11.63 4.65
C PHE A 137 8.55 -11.14 4.55
N ASP A 138 8.34 -9.84 4.31
CA ASP A 138 7.04 -9.19 4.08
C ASP A 138 6.74 -9.01 2.58
N CYS A 139 7.43 -9.77 1.72
CA CYS A 139 7.25 -9.77 0.26
C CYS A 139 7.65 -8.46 -0.44
N GLY A 140 8.56 -7.69 0.14
CA GLY A 140 9.22 -6.55 -0.49
C GLY A 140 10.27 -6.98 -1.50
N HIS A 141 10.22 -6.42 -2.70
CA HIS A 141 11.11 -6.80 -3.80
C HIS A 141 12.06 -5.67 -4.19
N GLY A 142 13.35 -5.98 -4.29
CA GLY A 142 14.38 -5.16 -4.92
C GLY A 142 14.59 -3.78 -4.29
N LEU A 143 14.98 -2.83 -5.14
CA LEU A 143 15.49 -1.50 -4.76
C LEU A 143 14.56 -0.69 -3.88
N THR A 144 13.27 -0.75 -4.16
CA THR A 144 12.25 0.07 -3.51
C THR A 144 11.33 -0.75 -2.60
N GLN A 145 11.71 -2.02 -2.34
CA GLN A 145 10.98 -3.00 -1.54
C GLN A 145 9.48 -3.02 -1.87
N VAL A 146 9.14 -3.14 -3.16
CA VAL A 146 7.74 -3.17 -3.59
C VAL A 146 7.03 -4.39 -2.99
N THR A 147 5.97 -4.18 -2.22
CA THR A 147 5.10 -5.23 -1.65
C THR A 147 3.73 -5.26 -2.34
N THR A 148 3.26 -4.12 -2.85
CA THR A 148 1.93 -3.94 -3.41
C THR A 148 1.78 -4.77 -4.69
N GLY A 149 0.89 -5.76 -4.63
CA GLY A 149 0.67 -6.71 -5.73
C GLY A 149 1.73 -7.82 -5.84
N MET A 150 2.63 -7.92 -4.86
CA MET A 150 3.70 -8.92 -4.82
C MET A 150 3.39 -10.12 -3.91
N THR A 151 2.10 -10.36 -3.64
CA THR A 151 1.56 -11.52 -2.96
C THR A 151 0.70 -12.37 -3.91
N VAL A 152 0.36 -13.60 -3.52
CA VAL A 152 -0.65 -14.39 -4.24
C VAL A 152 -2.02 -13.66 -4.21
N PRO A 153 -2.83 -13.68 -5.29
CA PRO A 153 -2.87 -14.68 -6.36
C PRO A 153 -1.87 -14.41 -7.50
N LEU A 154 -1.34 -15.50 -8.02
CA LEU A 154 -0.44 -15.53 -9.17
C LEU A 154 -1.24 -15.41 -10.48
N GLY A 155 -0.54 -15.18 -11.59
CA GLY A 155 -1.11 -15.18 -12.94
C GLY A 155 -1.52 -16.57 -13.44
N ALA A 156 -1.52 -16.74 -14.77
CA ALA A 156 -1.93 -17.99 -15.40
C ALA A 156 -1.14 -19.19 -14.88
N ASN A 157 -1.81 -20.34 -14.69
CA ASN A 157 -1.23 -21.58 -14.18
C ASN A 157 -0.54 -21.45 -12.82
N ASN A 158 -0.95 -20.48 -11.99
CA ASN A 158 -0.35 -20.21 -10.69
C ASN A 158 1.14 -19.85 -10.79
N LEU A 159 1.52 -19.11 -11.85
CA LEU A 159 2.86 -18.56 -12.06
C LEU A 159 2.85 -17.05 -11.82
N PRO A 160 3.97 -16.45 -11.34
CA PRO A 160 4.07 -15.00 -11.22
C PRO A 160 3.62 -14.29 -12.50
N SER A 161 2.80 -13.26 -12.36
CA SER A 161 2.38 -12.43 -13.50
C SER A 161 3.57 -11.68 -14.11
N ASP A 162 3.43 -11.27 -15.37
CA ASP A 162 4.48 -10.49 -16.06
C ASP A 162 4.90 -9.25 -15.26
N ARG A 163 3.95 -8.57 -14.61
CA ARG A 163 4.23 -7.43 -13.74
C ARG A 163 5.06 -7.81 -12.52
N GLN A 164 4.72 -8.90 -11.85
CA GLN A 164 5.49 -9.41 -10.71
C GLN A 164 6.92 -9.78 -11.14
N VAL A 165 7.07 -10.43 -12.30
CA VAL A 165 8.39 -10.75 -12.85
C VAL A 165 9.19 -9.46 -13.11
N LEU A 166 8.62 -8.50 -13.84
CA LEU A 166 9.31 -7.23 -14.13
C LEU A 166 9.74 -6.49 -12.87
N ILE A 167 8.85 -6.38 -11.86
CA ILE A 167 9.15 -5.75 -10.57
C ILE A 167 10.29 -6.48 -9.85
N ALA A 168 10.29 -7.81 -9.87
CA ALA A 168 11.24 -8.62 -9.10
C ALA A 168 12.60 -8.81 -9.79
N THR A 169 12.69 -8.68 -11.11
CA THR A 169 13.92 -9.03 -11.86
C THR A 169 14.59 -7.86 -12.55
N HIS A 170 13.91 -6.73 -12.73
CA HIS A 170 14.43 -5.61 -13.52
C HIS A 170 14.39 -4.29 -12.75
N TYR A 171 15.57 -3.73 -12.46
CA TYR A 171 15.73 -2.54 -11.63
C TYR A 171 14.90 -1.34 -12.11
N ALA A 172 14.84 -1.09 -13.42
CA ALA A 172 14.06 0.04 -13.95
C ALA A 172 12.55 -0.09 -13.63
N TYR A 173 11.97 -1.29 -13.78
CA TYR A 173 10.56 -1.54 -13.46
C TYR A 173 10.30 -1.53 -11.96
N ASN A 174 11.25 -2.00 -11.15
CA ASN A 174 11.18 -1.89 -9.70
C ASN A 174 11.12 -0.43 -9.25
N VAL A 175 12.07 0.38 -9.70
CA VAL A 175 12.14 1.82 -9.39
C VAL A 175 10.90 2.57 -9.93
N ALA A 176 10.45 2.23 -11.13
CA ALA A 176 9.23 2.76 -11.71
C ALA A 176 8.00 2.48 -10.85
N ARG A 177 7.85 1.23 -10.39
CA ARG A 177 6.74 0.85 -9.53
C ARG A 177 6.81 1.53 -8.17
N GLY A 178 7.99 1.60 -7.54
CA GLY A 178 8.17 2.34 -6.28
C GLY A 178 7.84 3.83 -6.41
N ALA A 179 8.28 4.50 -7.48
CA ALA A 179 7.94 5.90 -7.72
C ALA A 179 6.43 6.10 -7.96
N GLN A 180 5.80 5.18 -8.69
CA GLN A 180 4.35 5.18 -8.91
C GLN A 180 3.61 5.08 -7.58
N ILE A 181 4.01 4.17 -6.69
CA ILE A 181 3.37 4.00 -5.38
C ILE A 181 3.59 5.25 -4.52
N MET A 182 4.78 5.86 -4.53
CA MET A 182 5.03 7.13 -3.85
C MET A 182 4.10 8.24 -4.34
N ALA A 183 3.85 8.32 -5.65
CA ALA A 183 2.89 9.24 -6.24
C ALA A 183 1.45 8.93 -5.81
N GLU A 184 1.05 7.65 -5.81
CA GLU A 184 -0.25 7.23 -5.29
C GLU A 184 -0.41 7.67 -3.83
N LYS A 185 0.61 7.42 -2.99
CA LYS A 185 0.61 7.89 -1.61
C LYS A 185 0.41 9.39 -1.63
N TRP A 186 1.21 10.19 -2.33
CA TRP A 186 1.06 11.65 -2.44
C TRP A 186 -0.32 12.14 -2.94
N ASN A 187 -1.00 11.39 -3.80
CA ASN A 187 -2.31 11.76 -4.34
C ASN A 187 -3.47 11.33 -3.43
N THR A 188 -3.24 10.65 -2.30
CA THR A 188 -4.34 10.34 -1.36
C THR A 188 -4.75 11.52 -0.44
N ALA A 189 -4.10 12.68 -0.57
CA ALA A 189 -4.49 13.88 0.16
C ALA A 189 -5.41 14.70 -0.75
N PRO A 190 -6.47 15.37 -0.21
CA PRO A 190 -6.83 15.47 1.20
C PRO A 190 -7.69 14.32 1.76
N GLU A 191 -8.04 13.32 0.96
CA GLU A 191 -9.09 12.33 1.27
C GLU A 191 -8.71 11.42 2.43
N GLN A 192 -7.47 10.91 2.42
CA GLN A 192 -6.96 9.95 3.39
C GLN A 192 -5.90 10.56 4.31
N ARG A 193 -5.34 11.73 3.96
CA ARG A 193 -4.31 12.41 4.76
C ARG A 193 -4.27 13.92 4.53
N PRO A 194 -3.64 14.69 5.43
CA PRO A 194 -3.50 16.13 5.25
C PRO A 194 -2.69 16.50 4.01
N VAL A 195 -3.02 17.65 3.41
CA VAL A 195 -2.17 18.31 2.42
C VAL A 195 -1.02 18.98 3.16
N VAL A 196 0.22 18.63 2.82
CA VAL A 196 1.44 19.27 3.35
C VAL A 196 1.83 20.45 2.46
N GLY A 197 2.44 21.48 3.06
CA GLY A 197 2.95 22.63 2.32
C GLY A 197 1.87 23.55 1.80
N THR A 198 0.76 23.75 2.53
CA THR A 198 -0.33 24.62 2.05
C THR A 198 0.11 26.07 1.82
N ASP A 199 1.15 26.52 2.52
CA ASP A 199 1.84 27.81 2.34
C ASP A 199 2.73 27.84 1.09
N THR A 200 3.19 26.69 0.62
CA THR A 200 3.97 26.50 -0.62
C THR A 200 3.13 25.91 -1.75
N ASN A 201 1.80 25.91 -1.60
CA ASN A 201 0.85 25.33 -2.54
C ASN A 201 1.10 23.83 -2.85
N SER A 202 1.60 23.08 -1.86
CA SER A 202 1.99 21.67 -1.98
C SER A 202 2.96 21.44 -3.13
N ASP A 203 4.00 22.27 -3.22
CA ASP A 203 5.02 22.17 -4.27
C ASP A 203 5.82 20.87 -4.11
N PRO A 204 5.79 19.94 -5.09
CA PRO A 204 6.53 18.69 -5.00
C PRO A 204 8.06 18.87 -5.14
N ALA A 205 8.55 20.05 -5.54
CA ALA A 205 9.98 20.35 -5.53
C ALA A 205 10.57 20.51 -4.12
N LEU A 206 9.73 20.74 -3.11
CA LEU A 206 10.15 20.82 -1.71
C LEU A 206 10.02 19.46 -1.04
N ILE A 207 11.14 18.88 -0.60
CA ILE A 207 11.16 17.52 -0.07
C ILE A 207 10.35 17.38 1.22
N GLU A 208 10.25 18.44 2.03
CA GLU A 208 9.47 18.49 3.26
C GLU A 208 7.97 18.29 3.01
N ASN A 209 7.48 18.66 1.83
CA ASN A 209 6.08 18.46 1.45
C ASN A 209 5.74 16.97 1.27
N TRP A 210 6.74 16.10 1.08
CA TRP A 210 6.54 14.67 0.88
C TRP A 210 6.34 13.89 2.18
N TYR A 211 6.48 14.52 3.35
CA TYR A 211 6.51 13.87 4.67
C TYR A 211 5.44 12.77 4.86
N TYR A 212 4.16 13.09 4.64
CA TYR A 212 3.11 12.10 4.80
C TYR A 212 3.06 11.06 3.68
N ALA A 213 3.51 11.39 2.46
CA ALA A 213 3.62 10.40 1.38
C ALA A 213 4.70 9.36 1.71
N VAL A 214 5.85 9.80 2.23
CA VAL A 214 6.95 8.92 2.67
C VAL A 214 6.49 8.01 3.81
N TRP A 215 5.77 8.54 4.80
CA TRP A 215 5.21 7.71 5.87
C TRP A 215 4.18 6.71 5.35
N GLY A 216 3.34 7.15 4.41
CA GLY A 216 2.39 6.29 3.72
C GLY A 216 3.09 5.19 2.91
N TYR A 217 4.27 5.46 2.36
CA TYR A 217 5.08 4.50 1.61
C TYR A 217 5.51 3.32 2.50
N ASN A 218 5.97 3.59 3.71
CA ASN A 218 6.33 2.53 4.66
C ASN A 218 5.12 1.74 5.21
N GLY A 219 3.91 2.32 5.19
CA GLY A 219 2.67 1.65 5.63
C GLY A 219 1.92 2.33 6.78
N PHE A 220 2.24 3.59 7.11
CA PHE A 220 1.57 4.32 8.20
C PHE A 220 0.04 4.47 8.04
N THR A 221 -0.49 4.41 6.81
CA THR A 221 -1.92 4.67 6.51
C THR A 221 -2.62 3.55 5.74
N GLY A 222 -2.02 2.35 5.66
CA GLY A 222 -2.53 1.23 4.88
C GLY A 222 -1.40 0.30 4.44
N PRO A 223 -1.62 -0.60 3.45
CA PRO A 223 -0.53 -1.37 2.85
C PRO A 223 0.60 -0.43 2.40
N GLY A 224 1.84 -0.82 2.62
CA GLY A 224 3.04 -0.01 2.35
C GLY A 224 3.35 0.14 0.85
N SER A 225 4.63 -0.03 0.51
CA SER A 225 5.18 -0.11 -0.84
C SER A 225 4.63 -1.29 -1.61
#